data_AF-A0A2D4SQM8-F1
#
_entry.id   AF-A0A2D4SQM8-F1
#
_cell.length_a   1.000
_cell.length_b   1.000
_cell.length_c   1.000
_cell.angle_alpha   90.00
_cell.angle_beta   90.00
_cell.angle_gamma   90.00
#
_symmetry.space_group_name_H-M   'P 1'
#
loop_
_entity.id
_entity.type
_entity.pdbx_description
1 polymer ?
#
loop_
_entity_poly.entity_id
_entity_poly.type
_entity_poly.pdbx_seq_one_letter_code
_entity_poly.pdbx_strand_id
1 'polypeptide(L)'
;MRFYSLLPLLFACASDNEIRLQERKIQTSQSTYDVGIFPVGDRETFAITLQSIGDAPVFVKEIVTADSEHFVVLENWATSDTDEDGVKDATQIGRTTSEKDISINFRPDEERTFRSRVTILSDDSTAPEQTEEGWSIYRTTVRGVGSIPCAEIYPSFFDFGKKPAGGSFSQEFTISNCGKEVLTVSAFDFDGSSSFAAGTQPPLYILQGEEQKVRITWIPAAAQEPDYREAREDRVTFSIITNVPDFAPAIEIIGNSCNDSIKDDWDGDGDFWSVCAGDCDDDNPSVYPGASEFINNRDDNCNGQIDENVLNDFSADDDGDGFSDDEGDCNDFDASIHPNATEIPNMIDDDCDNIFDNDTIFFDDDGDGYSERDGDCDDSNSDVAPLTTEIENQIDDNCNGSIDEGFSSYDDDGDGYSEDDGDCDDMSLWIYPTATEDCDNTDNDCDGLVDEGPEDQELGACTYEVDNAQSNEREIITTDGCSTADTKNTWWFAWVFLILSSRRKLASYARLR
;
A
#
# COMPACT_ATOMS: atom_id res chain seq x y z
N MET A 1 -85.84 -13.40 -67.18
CA MET A 1 -86.02 -11.95 -66.95
C MET A 1 -84.75 -11.40 -66.28
N ARG A 2 -84.69 -10.10 -65.97
CA ARG A 2 -83.59 -9.43 -65.23
C ARG A 2 -83.35 -10.10 -63.85
N PHE A 3 -82.23 -9.96 -63.14
CA PHE A 3 -81.37 -8.78 -62.95
C PHE A 3 -79.87 -9.09 -62.77
N TYR A 4 -79.02 -8.06 -62.94
CA TYR A 4 -77.66 -8.00 -62.38
C TYR A 4 -77.70 -7.71 -60.87
N SER A 5 -76.67 -8.12 -60.13
CA SER A 5 -76.30 -7.54 -58.82
C SER A 5 -74.77 -7.40 -58.74
N LEU A 6 -74.27 -6.51 -57.88
CA LEU A 6 -72.87 -6.07 -57.85
C LEU A 6 -72.01 -6.84 -56.83
N LEU A 7 -70.69 -6.79 -57.02
CA LEU A 7 -69.70 -7.09 -55.97
C LEU A 7 -69.82 -6.06 -54.82
N PRO A 8 -69.69 -6.50 -53.56
CA PRO A 8 -69.03 -5.71 -52.52
C PRO A 8 -67.50 -5.89 -52.63
N LEU A 9 -66.73 -4.81 -52.44
CA LEU A 9 -65.28 -4.86 -52.30
C LEU A 9 -64.87 -4.93 -50.81
N LEU A 10 -63.67 -5.48 -50.58
CA LEU A 10 -62.75 -5.16 -49.47
C LEU A 10 -63.35 -5.15 -48.05
N PHE A 11 -63.16 -6.27 -47.34
CA PHE A 11 -62.71 -6.15 -45.95
C PHE A 11 -61.21 -5.80 -45.99
N ALA A 12 -60.86 -4.66 -45.41
CA ALA A 12 -59.51 -4.37 -44.93
C ALA A 12 -59.64 -4.11 -43.43
N CYS A 13 -58.82 -4.77 -42.61
CA CYS A 13 -58.72 -4.38 -41.21
C CYS A 13 -58.04 -3.02 -41.13
N ALA A 14 -58.53 -2.14 -40.27
CA ALA A 14 -57.66 -1.08 -39.76
C ALA A 14 -56.54 -1.76 -38.97
N SER A 15 -55.29 -1.38 -39.23
CA SER A 15 -54.21 -1.59 -38.29
C SER A 15 -54.28 -0.47 -37.28
N ASP A 16 -54.51 -0.80 -36.01
CA ASP A 16 -54.38 0.17 -34.92
C ASP A 16 -52.89 0.52 -34.78
N ASN A 17 -52.49 1.61 -35.44
CA ASN A 17 -51.21 2.26 -35.20
C ASN A 17 -51.31 2.98 -33.85
N GLU A 18 -51.13 2.24 -32.77
CA GLU A 18 -50.79 2.84 -31.48
C GLU A 18 -49.50 3.65 -31.67
N ILE A 19 -49.60 4.97 -31.53
CA ILE A 19 -48.42 5.85 -31.53
C ILE A 19 -47.78 5.69 -30.15
N ARG A 20 -46.99 4.62 -29.97
CA ARG A 20 -46.11 4.49 -28.81
C ARG A 20 -45.14 5.68 -28.85
N LEU A 21 -45.20 6.50 -27.81
CA LEU A 21 -44.15 7.49 -27.55
C LEU A 21 -42.85 6.73 -27.37
N GLN A 22 -41.82 7.12 -28.13
CA GLN A 22 -40.52 6.50 -27.99
C GLN A 22 -39.84 7.08 -26.74
N GLU A 23 -39.35 6.19 -25.88
CA GLU A 23 -38.66 6.54 -24.66
C GLU A 23 -37.18 6.76 -25.01
N ARG A 24 -36.69 7.97 -24.75
CA ARG A 24 -35.25 8.26 -24.65
C ARG A 24 -34.85 7.98 -23.23
N LYS A 25 -33.94 7.02 -23.04
CA LYS A 25 -33.36 6.70 -21.73
C LYS A 25 -31.90 6.29 -21.84
N ILE A 26 -31.03 6.90 -21.02
CA ILE A 26 -29.64 6.49 -20.77
C ILE A 26 -29.46 5.92 -19.36
N GLN A 27 -28.34 5.22 -19.19
CA GLN A 27 -27.70 4.87 -17.92
C GLN A 27 -26.18 4.82 -18.12
N THR A 28 -25.42 4.96 -17.04
CA THR A 28 -24.00 4.55 -16.97
C THR A 28 -23.89 3.03 -16.76
N SER A 29 -22.70 2.45 -16.92
CA SER A 29 -22.44 1.04 -16.57
C SER A 29 -22.34 0.81 -15.06
N GLN A 30 -21.92 1.82 -14.30
CA GLN A 30 -21.86 1.85 -12.83
C GLN A 30 -22.36 3.22 -12.33
N SER A 31 -22.81 3.30 -11.08
CA SER A 31 -23.20 4.54 -10.40
C SER A 31 -21.99 5.27 -9.81
N THR A 32 -20.98 4.51 -9.39
CA THR A 32 -19.67 4.96 -8.91
C THR A 32 -18.57 4.29 -9.73
N TYR A 33 -17.56 5.05 -10.12
CA TYR A 33 -16.37 4.56 -10.82
C TYR A 33 -15.13 4.85 -9.99
N ASP A 34 -14.45 3.80 -9.55
CA ASP A 34 -13.15 3.91 -8.90
C ASP A 34 -12.02 3.81 -9.94
N VAL A 35 -11.02 4.67 -9.81
CA VAL A 35 -9.79 4.65 -10.61
C VAL A 35 -8.68 3.86 -9.89
N GLY A 36 -8.83 3.63 -8.57
CA GLY A 36 -7.80 3.09 -7.70
C GLY A 36 -6.75 4.12 -7.30
N ILE A 37 -5.61 3.62 -6.82
CA ILE A 37 -4.44 4.40 -6.40
C ILE A 37 -3.57 4.72 -7.63
N PHE A 38 -3.07 5.96 -7.74
CA PHE A 38 -2.25 6.40 -8.86
C PHE A 38 -1.20 7.46 -8.46
N PRO A 39 0.02 7.44 -9.05
CA PRO A 39 1.10 8.28 -8.57
C PRO A 39 0.82 9.78 -8.70
N VAL A 40 1.11 10.52 -7.63
CA VAL A 40 1.03 11.99 -7.59
C VAL A 40 1.89 12.61 -8.70
N GLY A 41 1.27 13.47 -9.51
CA GLY A 41 1.88 14.13 -10.66
C GLY A 41 1.80 13.35 -11.98
N ASP A 42 1.41 12.07 -11.95
CA ASP A 42 1.16 11.26 -13.13
C ASP A 42 -0.35 11.26 -13.50
N ARG A 43 -0.81 10.37 -14.40
CA ARG A 43 -2.22 10.39 -14.87
C ARG A 43 -2.72 9.06 -15.47
N GLU A 44 -3.97 8.72 -15.20
CA GLU A 44 -4.66 7.54 -15.78
C GLU A 44 -5.88 7.96 -16.63
N THR A 45 -6.27 7.18 -17.65
CA THR A 45 -7.40 7.46 -18.54
C THR A 45 -8.41 6.30 -18.57
N PHE A 46 -9.29 6.28 -17.57
CA PHE A 46 -10.41 5.34 -17.49
C PHE A 46 -11.58 5.74 -18.40
N ALA A 47 -12.60 4.88 -18.48
CA ALA A 47 -13.76 5.06 -19.35
C ALA A 47 -15.09 4.87 -18.60
N ILE A 48 -15.98 5.86 -18.70
CA ILE A 48 -17.40 5.75 -18.31
C ILE A 48 -18.20 5.37 -19.56
N THR A 49 -18.81 4.20 -19.57
CA THR A 49 -19.67 3.76 -20.67
C THR A 49 -21.11 4.24 -20.46
N LEU A 50 -21.58 5.15 -21.31
CA LEU A 50 -23.01 5.48 -21.42
C LEU A 50 -23.72 4.46 -22.32
N GLN A 51 -24.81 3.88 -21.82
CA GLN A 51 -25.66 2.95 -22.56
C GLN A 51 -27.06 3.55 -22.78
N SER A 52 -27.49 3.61 -24.03
CA SER A 52 -28.87 3.93 -24.40
C SER A 52 -29.75 2.68 -24.25
N ILE A 53 -30.62 2.71 -23.25
CA ILE A 53 -31.60 1.65 -22.94
C ILE A 53 -33.01 1.95 -23.48
N GLY A 54 -33.23 3.16 -23.99
CA GLY A 54 -34.45 3.56 -24.68
C GLY A 54 -34.65 2.94 -26.08
N ASP A 55 -35.82 3.17 -26.67
CA ASP A 55 -36.14 2.81 -28.06
C ASP A 55 -36.02 3.99 -29.05
N ALA A 56 -35.81 5.21 -28.55
CA ALA A 56 -35.30 6.37 -29.29
C ALA A 56 -33.78 6.58 -29.06
N PRO A 57 -33.08 7.26 -30.00
CA PRO A 57 -31.71 7.71 -29.78
C PRO A 57 -31.70 8.86 -28.77
N VAL A 58 -30.66 8.96 -27.95
CA VAL A 58 -30.51 10.02 -26.93
C VAL A 58 -29.40 10.98 -27.35
N PHE A 59 -29.64 12.27 -27.22
CA PHE A 59 -28.68 13.33 -27.43
C PHE A 59 -28.06 13.74 -26.09
N VAL A 60 -26.73 13.83 -26.03
CA VAL A 60 -25.98 14.35 -24.88
C VAL A 60 -25.37 15.68 -25.30
N LYS A 61 -25.74 16.75 -24.58
CA LYS A 61 -25.32 18.14 -24.83
C LYS A 61 -23.97 18.46 -24.20
N GLU A 62 -23.71 17.93 -23.00
CA GLU A 62 -22.61 18.39 -22.15
C GLU A 62 -22.26 17.30 -21.12
N ILE A 63 -20.97 17.17 -20.80
CA ILE A 63 -20.45 16.27 -19.75
C ILE A 63 -19.34 17.04 -19.01
N VAL A 64 -19.54 17.26 -17.72
CA VAL A 64 -18.63 18.04 -16.86
C VAL A 64 -18.42 17.35 -15.51
N THR A 65 -17.27 17.57 -14.91
CA THR A 65 -16.91 17.13 -13.57
C THR A 65 -16.95 18.31 -12.59
N ALA A 66 -17.39 18.06 -11.35
CA ALA A 66 -17.43 19.10 -10.31
C ALA A 66 -16.01 19.58 -9.94
N ASP A 67 -15.12 18.62 -9.72
CA ASP A 67 -13.66 18.82 -9.77
C ASP A 67 -13.19 18.47 -11.18
N SER A 68 -12.86 19.51 -11.96
CA SER A 68 -12.35 19.42 -13.33
C SER A 68 -10.85 19.73 -13.43
N GLU A 69 -10.16 19.88 -12.29
CA GLU A 69 -8.69 20.01 -12.26
C GLU A 69 -8.07 18.61 -12.18
N HIS A 70 -8.60 17.73 -11.31
CA HIS A 70 -8.10 16.36 -11.13
C HIS A 70 -8.84 15.29 -11.97
N PHE A 71 -10.11 15.49 -12.32
CA PHE A 71 -10.86 14.59 -13.21
C PHE A 71 -11.24 15.28 -14.52
N VAL A 72 -10.40 15.15 -15.55
CA VAL A 72 -10.56 15.88 -16.81
C VAL A 72 -11.31 15.04 -17.85
N VAL A 73 -12.54 15.43 -18.19
CA VAL A 73 -13.31 14.82 -19.30
C VAL A 73 -12.62 15.11 -20.65
N LEU A 74 -12.37 14.07 -21.45
CA LEU A 74 -11.72 14.20 -22.75
C LEU A 74 -12.73 14.30 -23.91
N GLU A 75 -12.40 15.04 -24.97
CA GLU A 75 -13.27 15.27 -26.15
C GLU A 75 -13.64 14.00 -26.96
N ASN A 76 -13.17 12.81 -26.57
CA ASN A 76 -13.42 11.57 -27.32
C ASN A 76 -14.90 11.15 -27.35
N TRP A 77 -15.72 11.66 -26.42
CA TRP A 77 -17.14 11.36 -26.38
C TRP A 77 -17.93 12.10 -27.48
N ALA A 78 -17.57 13.35 -27.73
CA ALA A 78 -18.28 14.28 -28.61
C ALA A 78 -18.06 13.98 -30.11
N THR A 79 -19.09 14.21 -30.91
CA THR A 79 -19.09 13.92 -32.36
C THR A 79 -19.59 15.08 -33.22
N SER A 80 -20.46 15.93 -32.65
CA SER A 80 -20.89 17.22 -33.21
C SER A 80 -20.34 18.40 -32.41
N ASP A 81 -20.46 19.56 -33.02
CA ASP A 81 -20.21 20.93 -32.53
C ASP A 81 -21.58 21.63 -32.69
N THR A 82 -22.19 22.17 -31.63
CA THR A 82 -23.57 22.73 -31.68
C THR A 82 -23.67 24.25 -31.62
N ASP A 83 -22.63 24.96 -31.17
CA ASP A 83 -22.58 26.42 -31.15
C ASP A 83 -21.70 27.05 -32.25
N GLU A 84 -21.02 26.22 -33.04
CA GLU A 84 -20.09 26.56 -34.13
C GLU A 84 -18.78 27.25 -33.67
N ASP A 85 -18.33 27.04 -32.42
CA ASP A 85 -17.05 27.57 -31.93
C ASP A 85 -15.80 26.81 -32.47
N GLY A 86 -15.99 25.54 -32.88
CA GLY A 86 -14.97 24.67 -33.45
C GLY A 86 -14.49 23.53 -32.54
N VAL A 87 -14.89 23.51 -31.27
CA VAL A 87 -14.77 22.38 -30.33
C VAL A 87 -15.98 21.46 -30.50
N LYS A 88 -15.80 20.16 -30.23
CA LYS A 88 -16.93 19.24 -30.20
C LYS A 88 -17.50 19.16 -28.80
N ASP A 89 -18.75 19.57 -28.68
CA ASP A 89 -19.48 19.72 -27.42
C ASP A 89 -20.49 18.59 -27.18
N ALA A 90 -21.01 17.93 -28.22
CA ALA A 90 -22.18 17.07 -28.11
C ALA A 90 -22.11 15.75 -28.91
N THR A 91 -22.98 14.79 -28.59
CA THR A 91 -23.04 13.50 -29.28
C THR A 91 -24.45 12.90 -29.31
N GLN A 92 -24.75 12.05 -30.30
CA GLN A 92 -25.98 11.26 -30.33
C GLN A 92 -25.66 9.77 -30.13
N ILE A 93 -26.13 9.22 -29.01
CA ILE A 93 -26.11 7.79 -28.73
C ILE A 93 -27.28 7.15 -29.50
N GLY A 94 -27.04 5.96 -30.06
CA GLY A 94 -28.05 5.22 -30.82
C GLY A 94 -29.24 4.71 -29.97
N ARG A 95 -30.03 3.82 -30.55
CA ARG A 95 -31.16 3.16 -29.88
C ARG A 95 -30.69 1.87 -29.22
N THR A 96 -31.30 1.49 -28.10
CA THR A 96 -31.37 0.11 -27.57
C THR A 96 -30.05 -0.67 -27.57
N THR A 97 -29.35 -0.66 -26.44
CA THR A 97 -27.98 -1.20 -26.26
C THR A 97 -26.97 -0.60 -27.25
N SER A 98 -27.13 0.69 -27.54
CA SER A 98 -26.07 1.49 -28.17
C SER A 98 -25.22 2.11 -27.06
N GLU A 99 -23.92 1.87 -27.11
CA GLU A 99 -22.96 2.30 -26.08
C GLU A 99 -22.02 3.39 -26.60
N LYS A 100 -21.54 4.23 -25.69
CA LYS A 100 -20.64 5.34 -25.97
C LYS A 100 -19.74 5.59 -24.76
N ASP A 101 -18.46 5.30 -24.93
CA ASP A 101 -17.46 5.56 -23.89
C ASP A 101 -17.08 7.04 -23.84
N ILE A 102 -16.97 7.55 -22.62
CA ILE A 102 -16.40 8.85 -22.24
C ILE A 102 -15.07 8.54 -21.59
N SER A 103 -13.95 9.07 -22.09
CA SER A 103 -12.69 8.97 -21.35
C SER A 103 -12.57 10.13 -20.38
N ILE A 104 -12.25 9.82 -19.13
CA ILE A 104 -11.91 10.79 -18.10
C ILE A 104 -10.47 10.53 -17.70
N ASN A 105 -9.68 11.59 -17.59
CA ASN A 105 -8.28 11.52 -17.23
C ASN A 105 -8.08 12.00 -15.79
N PHE A 106 -7.82 11.06 -14.89
CA PHE A 106 -7.48 11.33 -13.48
C PHE A 106 -6.04 11.85 -13.37
N ARG A 107 -5.81 12.81 -12.48
CA ARG A 107 -4.55 13.53 -12.25
C ARG A 107 -4.44 13.96 -10.78
N PRO A 108 -3.97 13.11 -9.87
CA PRO A 108 -3.65 13.54 -8.52
C PRO A 108 -2.43 14.46 -8.52
N ASP A 109 -2.48 15.56 -7.77
CA ASP A 109 -1.37 16.52 -7.61
C ASP A 109 -0.84 16.62 -6.16
N GLU A 110 -1.55 16.00 -5.22
CA GLU A 110 -1.20 15.84 -3.81
C GLU A 110 -1.68 14.47 -3.30
N GLU A 111 -1.09 13.98 -2.21
CA GLU A 111 -1.40 12.66 -1.62
C GLU A 111 -2.65 12.72 -0.73
N ARG A 112 -3.74 12.09 -1.19
CA ARG A 112 -5.04 11.91 -0.51
C ARG A 112 -6.04 11.16 -1.40
N THR A 113 -7.22 10.87 -0.85
CA THR A 113 -8.42 10.53 -1.63
C THR A 113 -8.93 11.72 -2.48
N PHE A 114 -9.50 11.41 -3.64
CA PHE A 114 -10.16 12.33 -4.56
C PHE A 114 -11.54 11.76 -4.90
N ARG A 115 -12.60 12.57 -4.75
CA ARG A 115 -13.98 12.22 -5.16
C ARG A 115 -14.61 13.38 -5.92
N SER A 116 -15.23 13.11 -7.07
CA SER A 116 -15.83 14.11 -7.95
C SER A 116 -17.15 13.61 -8.55
N ARG A 117 -18.06 14.55 -8.81
CA ARG A 117 -19.36 14.26 -9.42
C ARG A 117 -19.31 14.56 -10.91
N VAL A 118 -19.46 13.54 -11.75
CA VAL A 118 -19.69 13.72 -13.19
C VAL A 118 -21.16 14.08 -13.38
N THR A 119 -21.43 15.11 -14.18
CA THR A 119 -22.78 15.57 -14.54
C THR A 119 -22.93 15.55 -16.06
N ILE A 120 -24.02 14.94 -16.53
CA ILE A 120 -24.28 14.62 -17.93
C ILE A 120 -25.64 15.23 -18.31
N LEU A 121 -25.66 16.16 -19.27
CA LEU A 121 -26.88 16.81 -19.74
C LEU A 121 -27.38 16.16 -21.04
N SER A 122 -28.65 15.76 -21.07
CA SER A 122 -29.23 14.96 -22.16
C SER A 122 -30.68 15.27 -22.48
N ASP A 123 -31.19 14.82 -23.63
CA ASP A 123 -32.62 14.92 -23.99
C ASP A 123 -33.47 13.71 -23.49
N ASP A 124 -32.96 12.98 -22.51
CA ASP A 124 -33.63 11.87 -21.82
C ASP A 124 -35.04 12.27 -21.36
N SER A 125 -36.01 11.39 -21.61
CA SER A 125 -37.43 11.63 -21.33
C SER A 125 -37.89 11.12 -19.95
N THR A 126 -36.97 10.57 -19.15
CA THR A 126 -37.27 9.80 -17.93
C THR A 126 -36.51 10.26 -16.68
N ALA A 127 -35.56 11.19 -16.80
CA ALA A 127 -34.85 11.76 -15.66
C ALA A 127 -35.80 12.53 -14.72
N PRO A 128 -35.60 12.47 -13.38
CA PRO A 128 -36.37 13.25 -12.42
C PRO A 128 -35.93 14.72 -12.34
N GLU A 129 -34.69 15.02 -12.73
CA GLU A 129 -34.06 16.35 -12.63
C GLU A 129 -33.81 16.96 -14.02
N GLN A 130 -34.10 18.25 -14.16
CA GLN A 130 -33.83 19.02 -15.38
C GLN A 130 -33.29 20.43 -15.07
N THR A 131 -32.49 20.98 -15.97
CA THR A 131 -32.05 22.39 -15.92
C THR A 131 -33.19 23.36 -16.26
N GLU A 132 -33.01 24.67 -16.02
CA GLU A 132 -33.95 25.72 -16.46
C GLU A 132 -34.21 25.71 -17.98
N GLU A 133 -33.26 25.19 -18.78
CA GLU A 133 -33.39 25.01 -20.23
C GLU A 133 -34.20 23.76 -20.63
N GLY A 134 -34.52 22.87 -19.68
CA GLY A 134 -35.21 21.60 -19.92
C GLY A 134 -34.30 20.46 -20.35
N TRP A 135 -32.99 20.54 -20.07
CA TRP A 135 -32.05 19.42 -20.28
C TRP A 135 -32.06 18.50 -19.06
N SER A 136 -32.25 17.20 -19.30
CA SER A 136 -32.31 16.17 -18.27
C SER A 136 -30.92 15.87 -17.71
N ILE A 137 -30.80 15.84 -16.39
CA ILE A 137 -29.54 15.70 -15.66
C ILE A 137 -29.35 14.24 -15.24
N TYR A 138 -28.17 13.69 -15.57
CA TYR A 138 -27.65 12.44 -15.01
C TYR A 138 -26.36 12.72 -14.25
N ARG A 139 -26.12 11.94 -13.19
CA ARG A 139 -24.95 12.06 -12.33
C ARG A 139 -24.39 10.66 -12.04
N THR A 140 -23.08 10.60 -11.79
CA THR A 140 -22.32 9.42 -11.35
C THR A 140 -21.10 9.91 -10.57
N THR A 141 -20.67 9.17 -9.55
CA THR A 141 -19.43 9.48 -8.81
C THR A 141 -18.23 8.94 -9.57
N VAL A 142 -17.13 9.69 -9.57
CA VAL A 142 -15.78 9.17 -9.84
C VAL A 142 -14.92 9.37 -8.60
N ARG A 143 -14.13 8.36 -8.24
CA ARG A 143 -13.21 8.40 -7.09
C ARG A 143 -11.88 7.75 -7.43
N GLY A 144 -10.86 8.02 -6.62
CA GLY A 144 -9.51 7.50 -6.78
C GLY A 144 -8.56 8.13 -5.77
N VAL A 145 -7.34 7.63 -5.67
CA VAL A 145 -6.37 8.04 -4.64
C VAL A 145 -5.09 8.52 -5.32
N GLY A 146 -4.58 9.67 -4.89
CA GLY A 146 -3.22 10.07 -5.17
C GLY A 146 -2.30 9.57 -4.08
N SER A 147 -1.24 8.84 -4.43
CA SER A 147 -0.20 8.44 -3.48
C SER A 147 1.22 8.68 -4.03
N ILE A 148 2.21 8.68 -3.15
CA ILE A 148 3.62 8.72 -3.50
C ILE A 148 4.20 7.32 -3.24
N PRO A 149 4.74 6.63 -4.27
CA PRO A 149 5.38 5.33 -4.06
C PRO A 149 6.49 5.42 -3.01
N CYS A 150 6.53 4.48 -2.08
CA CYS A 150 7.56 4.37 -1.04
C CYS A 150 8.49 3.19 -1.32
N ALA A 151 9.69 3.20 -0.73
CA ALA A 151 10.59 2.06 -0.70
C ALA A 151 11.63 2.23 0.39
N GLU A 152 11.89 1.17 1.15
CA GLU A 152 12.96 1.12 2.15
C GLU A 152 13.87 -0.10 1.92
N ILE A 153 15.08 -0.06 2.49
CA ILE A 153 16.10 -1.08 2.27
C ILE A 153 16.86 -1.42 3.56
N TYR A 154 16.90 -2.71 3.90
CA TYR A 154 17.72 -3.23 5.00
C TYR A 154 18.55 -4.45 4.55
N PRO A 155 19.87 -4.52 4.81
CA PRO A 155 20.98 -2.91 5.57
C PRO A 155 21.58 -2.10 4.42
N SER A 156 22.04 -0.89 4.72
CA SER A 156 22.53 0.07 3.72
C SER A 156 24.00 -0.12 3.34
N PHE A 157 24.63 -1.21 3.81
CA PHE A 157 26.06 -1.47 3.68
C PHE A 157 26.37 -2.97 3.60
N PHE A 158 27.35 -3.36 2.79
CA PHE A 158 27.88 -4.73 2.76
C PHE A 158 29.41 -4.76 2.72
N ASP A 159 30.04 -5.47 3.66
CA ASP A 159 31.41 -5.98 3.50
C ASP A 159 31.34 -7.49 3.26
N PHE A 160 31.96 -7.99 2.19
CA PHE A 160 32.05 -9.43 1.94
C PHE A 160 33.17 -10.10 2.75
N GLY A 161 33.99 -9.35 3.48
CA GLY A 161 35.19 -9.82 4.20
C GLY A 161 36.24 -10.41 3.26
N LYS A 162 37.35 -10.93 3.81
CA LYS A 162 38.37 -11.56 2.97
C LYS A 162 37.83 -12.84 2.33
N LYS A 163 37.93 -12.95 0.99
CA LYS A 163 37.51 -14.14 0.24
C LYS A 163 38.52 -14.54 -0.85
N PRO A 164 38.71 -15.86 -1.10
CA PRO A 164 39.74 -16.35 -2.02
C PRO A 164 39.40 -16.08 -3.49
N ALA A 165 40.44 -15.70 -4.24
CA ALA A 165 40.38 -15.39 -5.67
C ALA A 165 39.78 -16.54 -6.50
N GLY A 166 38.78 -16.22 -7.34
CA GLY A 166 38.07 -17.19 -8.19
C GLY A 166 36.98 -18.00 -7.48
N GLY A 167 36.65 -17.69 -6.22
CA GLY A 167 35.41 -18.14 -5.58
C GLY A 167 34.17 -17.40 -6.08
N SER A 168 33.02 -17.68 -5.46
CA SER A 168 31.76 -16.93 -5.66
C SER A 168 31.04 -16.88 -4.33
N PHE A 169 30.65 -15.69 -3.91
CA PHE A 169 30.10 -15.41 -2.58
C PHE A 169 28.86 -14.54 -2.73
N SER A 170 27.88 -14.68 -1.84
CA SER A 170 26.61 -13.95 -1.93
C SER A 170 26.17 -13.43 -0.57
N GLN A 171 25.51 -12.29 -0.58
CA GLN A 171 24.79 -11.68 0.55
C GLN A 171 23.43 -11.18 0.06
N GLU A 172 22.50 -10.85 0.94
CA GLU A 172 21.14 -10.43 0.59
C GLU A 172 20.75 -9.21 1.43
N PHE A 173 20.12 -8.21 0.79
CA PHE A 173 19.34 -7.18 1.47
C PHE A 173 17.86 -7.39 1.13
N THR A 174 17.00 -6.92 2.00
CA THR A 174 15.57 -6.73 1.78
C THR A 174 15.30 -5.37 1.11
N ILE A 175 14.32 -5.35 0.20
CA ILE A 175 13.60 -4.14 -0.19
C ILE A 175 12.19 -4.28 0.38
N SER A 176 11.74 -3.32 1.19
CA SER A 176 10.38 -3.25 1.73
C SER A 176 9.56 -2.18 1.01
N ASN A 177 8.24 -2.36 0.94
CA ASN A 177 7.31 -1.41 0.35
C ASN A 177 6.42 -0.75 1.40
N CYS A 178 6.96 0.29 2.03
CA CYS A 178 6.32 1.22 2.97
C CYS A 178 5.19 2.09 2.37
N GLY A 179 4.52 1.64 1.29
CA GLY A 179 3.56 2.46 0.54
C GLY A 179 2.43 1.67 -0.11
N LYS A 180 1.32 2.37 -0.39
CA LYS A 180 0.07 1.78 -0.90
C LYS A 180 0.09 1.45 -2.41
N GLU A 181 1.17 1.79 -3.11
CA GLU A 181 1.37 1.45 -4.53
C GLU A 181 2.32 0.26 -4.71
N VAL A 182 2.23 -0.43 -5.86
CA VAL A 182 3.14 -1.53 -6.18
C VAL A 182 4.54 -0.99 -6.49
N LEU A 183 5.46 -1.16 -5.53
CA LEU A 183 6.87 -0.85 -5.70
C LEU A 183 7.47 -1.72 -6.81
N THR A 184 7.90 -1.05 -7.88
CA THR A 184 8.42 -1.66 -9.10
C THR A 184 9.92 -1.40 -9.23
N VAL A 185 10.74 -2.41 -8.92
CA VAL A 185 12.19 -2.35 -9.11
C VAL A 185 12.52 -2.71 -10.56
N SER A 186 12.82 -1.70 -11.38
CA SER A 186 13.00 -1.85 -12.83
C SER A 186 14.41 -2.33 -13.24
N ALA A 187 15.44 -1.94 -12.47
CA ALA A 187 16.82 -2.29 -12.73
C ALA A 187 17.70 -2.18 -11.47
N PHE A 188 18.85 -2.84 -11.51
CA PHE A 188 19.96 -2.69 -10.57
C PHE A 188 21.20 -2.19 -11.32
N ASP A 189 21.93 -1.25 -10.73
CA ASP A 189 23.17 -0.70 -11.30
C ASP A 189 24.34 -0.79 -10.30
N PHE A 190 25.55 -0.92 -10.82
CA PHE A 190 26.78 -1.17 -10.06
C PHE A 190 27.90 -0.26 -10.60
N ASP A 191 28.17 0.88 -9.95
CA ASP A 191 29.28 1.75 -10.33
C ASP A 191 30.56 1.42 -9.54
N GLY A 192 31.71 1.34 -10.22
CA GLY A 192 33.02 1.04 -9.63
C GLY A 192 33.70 -0.21 -10.21
N SER A 193 33.09 -1.40 -10.08
CA SER A 193 33.71 -2.68 -10.45
C SER A 193 32.73 -3.70 -11.03
N SER A 194 33.22 -4.50 -11.99
CA SER A 194 32.48 -5.60 -12.62
C SER A 194 32.63 -6.96 -11.91
N SER A 195 33.23 -6.99 -10.71
CA SER A 195 33.35 -8.22 -9.91
C SER A 195 32.03 -8.60 -9.20
N PHE A 196 31.06 -7.69 -9.14
CA PHE A 196 29.74 -7.88 -8.55
C PHE A 196 28.66 -8.10 -9.62
N ALA A 197 27.59 -8.80 -9.23
CA ALA A 197 26.37 -8.96 -10.01
C ALA A 197 25.16 -9.23 -9.09
N ALA A 198 23.97 -8.78 -9.50
CA ALA A 198 22.73 -9.17 -8.84
C ALA A 198 22.37 -10.62 -9.20
N GLY A 199 22.21 -11.47 -8.19
CA GLY A 199 21.70 -12.84 -8.33
C GLY A 199 20.17 -12.88 -8.50
N THR A 200 19.46 -11.95 -7.85
CA THR A 200 18.06 -11.63 -8.16
C THR A 200 17.99 -10.85 -9.49
N GLN A 201 16.89 -10.99 -10.24
CA GLN A 201 16.75 -10.40 -11.58
C GLN A 201 15.48 -9.55 -11.67
N PRO A 202 15.58 -8.26 -12.06
CA PRO A 202 14.42 -7.39 -12.26
C PRO A 202 13.69 -7.67 -13.60
N PRO A 203 12.44 -7.20 -13.78
CA PRO A 203 11.67 -6.39 -12.85
C PRO A 203 11.20 -7.17 -11.63
N LEU A 204 11.23 -6.52 -10.46
CA LEU A 204 10.52 -6.98 -9.27
C LEU A 204 9.28 -6.12 -9.09
N TYR A 205 8.23 -6.74 -8.57
CA TYR A 205 6.98 -6.09 -8.18
C TYR A 205 6.73 -6.53 -6.75
N ILE A 206 6.61 -5.56 -5.85
CA ILE A 206 6.45 -5.75 -4.41
C ILE A 206 5.12 -5.06 -4.07
N LEU A 207 4.16 -5.79 -3.50
CA LEU A 207 2.85 -5.23 -3.13
C LEU A 207 2.96 -4.38 -1.84
N GLN A 208 1.89 -3.70 -1.45
CA GLN A 208 1.82 -2.98 -0.17
C GLN A 208 2.15 -3.94 0.98
N GLY A 209 3.05 -3.53 1.90
CA GLY A 209 3.49 -4.36 3.03
C GLY A 209 4.29 -5.63 2.65
N GLU A 210 4.58 -5.88 1.37
CA GLU A 210 5.46 -6.99 0.99
C GLU A 210 6.94 -6.59 1.08
N GLU A 211 7.76 -7.60 1.33
CA GLU A 211 9.21 -7.52 1.30
C GLU A 211 9.82 -8.45 0.24
N GLN A 212 10.92 -8.02 -0.38
CA GLN A 212 11.65 -8.82 -1.36
C GLN A 212 13.16 -8.81 -1.13
N LYS A 213 13.69 -9.96 -0.69
CA LYS A 213 15.13 -10.20 -0.61
C LYS A 213 15.81 -10.19 -1.99
N VAL A 214 16.87 -9.40 -2.12
CA VAL A 214 17.70 -9.21 -3.32
C VAL A 214 19.11 -9.72 -3.04
N ARG A 215 19.49 -10.80 -3.72
CA ARG A 215 20.83 -11.39 -3.59
C ARG A 215 21.85 -10.60 -4.41
N ILE A 216 22.89 -10.10 -3.77
CA ILE A 216 24.14 -9.66 -4.41
C ILE A 216 25.11 -10.85 -4.46
N THR A 217 25.91 -10.93 -5.52
CA THR A 217 26.96 -11.95 -5.67
C THR A 217 28.27 -11.30 -6.11
N TRP A 218 29.36 -11.63 -5.43
CA TRP A 218 30.71 -11.18 -5.73
C TRP A 218 31.60 -12.36 -6.16
N ILE A 219 32.37 -12.16 -7.23
CA ILE A 219 33.34 -13.12 -7.78
C ILE A 219 34.72 -12.45 -7.72
N PRO A 220 35.55 -12.75 -6.69
CA PRO A 220 36.84 -12.08 -6.51
C PRO A 220 37.76 -12.40 -7.69
N ALA A 221 38.34 -11.37 -8.32
CA ALA A 221 39.11 -11.53 -9.54
C ALA A 221 40.28 -12.53 -9.38
N ALA A 222 40.31 -13.56 -10.23
CA ALA A 222 41.42 -14.50 -10.26
C ALA A 222 42.72 -13.77 -10.69
N ALA A 223 43.80 -13.94 -9.91
CA ALA A 223 45.08 -13.28 -10.15
C ALA A 223 45.69 -13.65 -11.52
N GLN A 224 45.46 -12.80 -12.53
CA GLN A 224 46.07 -12.93 -13.85
C GLN A 224 47.30 -12.01 -13.96
N GLU A 225 48.44 -12.64 -14.25
CA GLU A 225 49.82 -12.14 -14.31
C GLU A 225 50.67 -12.35 -13.03
N PRO A 226 51.97 -12.70 -13.15
CA PRO A 226 52.79 -13.20 -12.04
C PRO A 226 53.62 -12.12 -11.32
N ASP A 227 53.31 -10.84 -11.51
CA ASP A 227 54.08 -9.70 -10.96
C ASP A 227 53.32 -9.07 -9.77
N TYR A 228 53.39 -9.74 -8.61
CA TYR A 228 52.86 -9.26 -7.31
C TYR A 228 53.41 -7.87 -6.95
N ARG A 229 52.59 -6.99 -6.33
CA ARG A 229 52.95 -5.89 -5.38
C ARG A 229 51.82 -4.89 -5.00
N GLU A 230 50.60 -5.01 -5.53
CA GLU A 230 49.52 -4.05 -5.27
C GLU A 230 48.15 -4.71 -5.03
N ALA A 231 47.40 -4.13 -4.08
CA ALA A 231 46.10 -4.59 -3.61
C ALA A 231 44.93 -4.35 -4.57
N ARG A 232 43.81 -5.03 -4.33
CA ARG A 232 42.51 -4.74 -4.96
C ARG A 232 41.37 -4.86 -3.96
N GLU A 233 40.97 -3.71 -3.42
CA GLU A 233 39.60 -3.47 -2.96
C GLU A 233 38.69 -3.33 -4.18
N ASP A 234 37.71 -4.22 -4.33
CA ASP A 234 36.56 -3.99 -5.21
C ASP A 234 35.49 -3.24 -4.41
N ARG A 235 35.47 -1.90 -4.47
CA ARG A 235 34.36 -1.09 -3.96
C ARG A 235 33.36 -0.78 -5.06
N VAL A 236 32.07 -0.87 -4.73
CA VAL A 236 30.96 -0.50 -5.61
C VAL A 236 29.91 0.31 -4.86
N THR A 237 29.40 1.35 -5.51
CA THR A 237 28.11 1.94 -5.15
C THR A 237 27.02 1.21 -5.94
N PHE A 238 26.14 0.54 -5.21
CA PHE A 238 25.00 -0.16 -5.78
C PHE A 238 23.74 0.73 -5.69
N SER A 239 23.04 0.84 -6.81
CA SER A 239 21.88 1.72 -6.98
C SER A 239 20.69 0.95 -7.54
N ILE A 240 19.50 1.25 -7.03
CA ILE A 240 18.24 0.59 -7.38
C ILE A 240 17.37 1.58 -8.17
N ILE A 241 16.87 1.18 -9.34
CA ILE A 241 16.02 2.04 -10.18
C ILE A 241 14.55 1.63 -9.99
N THR A 242 13.84 2.33 -9.10
CA THR A 242 12.43 2.09 -8.75
C THR A 242 11.47 3.03 -9.50
N ASN A 243 10.17 2.96 -9.19
CA ASN A 243 9.15 3.98 -9.53
C ASN A 243 9.05 5.11 -8.49
N VAL A 244 9.82 5.06 -7.39
CA VAL A 244 9.81 6.08 -6.32
C VAL A 244 10.50 7.37 -6.83
N PRO A 245 9.85 8.55 -6.76
CA PRO A 245 10.45 9.81 -7.19
C PRO A 245 11.74 10.16 -6.43
N ASP A 246 12.78 10.58 -7.16
CA ASP A 246 14.10 10.97 -6.63
C ASP A 246 14.77 9.94 -5.67
N PHE A 247 14.38 8.67 -5.75
CA PHE A 247 14.93 7.57 -4.94
C PHE A 247 16.44 7.37 -5.19
N ALA A 248 17.23 7.58 -4.14
CA ALA A 248 18.69 7.52 -4.22
C ALA A 248 19.40 6.94 -2.96
N PRO A 249 18.85 5.95 -2.22
CA PRO A 249 19.67 5.23 -1.25
C PRO A 249 20.73 4.43 -2.00
N ALA A 250 21.98 4.64 -1.59
CA ALA A 250 23.16 4.10 -2.23
C ALA A 250 23.82 3.09 -1.29
N ILE A 251 23.75 1.80 -1.62
CA ILE A 251 24.38 0.75 -0.82
C ILE A 251 25.88 0.73 -1.15
N GLU A 252 26.76 0.97 -0.17
CA GLU A 252 28.19 0.71 -0.35
C GLU A 252 28.48 -0.78 -0.19
N ILE A 253 29.14 -1.36 -1.19
CA ILE A 253 29.51 -2.78 -1.22
C ILE A 253 31.02 -2.91 -1.37
N ILE A 254 31.65 -3.63 -0.43
CA ILE A 254 33.10 -3.86 -0.36
C ILE A 254 33.41 -5.34 -0.60
N GLY A 255 34.32 -5.60 -1.54
CA GLY A 255 34.85 -6.93 -1.86
C GLY A 255 36.36 -7.00 -1.61
N ASN A 256 36.78 -7.74 -0.59
CA ASN A 256 38.17 -7.80 -0.13
C ASN A 256 38.89 -9.08 -0.61
N SER A 257 39.74 -8.95 -1.64
CA SER A 257 40.49 -10.09 -2.19
C SER A 257 41.86 -10.24 -1.51
N CYS A 258 42.24 -11.48 -1.15
CA CYS A 258 43.38 -11.79 -0.27
C CYS A 258 44.81 -11.54 -0.83
N ASN A 259 45.02 -10.46 -1.58
CA ASN A 259 46.34 -9.90 -1.86
C ASN A 259 46.38 -8.43 -1.41
N ASP A 260 47.27 -8.12 -0.46
CA ASP A 260 47.71 -6.78 -0.05
C ASP A 260 46.64 -5.83 0.56
N SER A 261 45.49 -6.33 1.03
CA SER A 261 44.46 -5.51 1.70
C SER A 261 44.84 -5.11 3.14
N ILE A 262 44.35 -3.95 3.58
CA ILE A 262 44.72 -3.26 4.84
C ILE A 262 43.56 -3.34 5.83
N LYS A 263 43.17 -4.56 6.19
CA LYS A 263 42.06 -4.89 7.11
C LYS A 263 42.35 -6.21 7.84
N ASP A 264 41.56 -6.56 8.82
CA ASP A 264 42.12 -7.05 10.10
C ASP A 264 42.31 -8.57 10.18
N ASP A 265 41.39 -9.38 9.63
CA ASP A 265 41.36 -10.87 9.59
C ASP A 265 42.55 -11.57 8.86
N TRP A 266 43.78 -11.29 9.29
CA TRP A 266 45.12 -11.67 8.80
C TRP A 266 46.16 -11.53 9.91
N ASP A 267 45.95 -10.56 10.81
CA ASP A 267 46.21 -10.77 12.23
C ASP A 267 45.31 -11.94 12.67
N GLY A 268 45.93 -12.94 13.29
CA GLY A 268 45.32 -14.24 13.56
C GLY A 268 44.59 -14.34 14.90
N ASP A 269 44.70 -13.31 15.74
CA ASP A 269 44.38 -13.40 17.17
C ASP A 269 43.71 -12.15 17.76
N GLY A 270 43.85 -10.97 17.16
CA GLY A 270 43.10 -9.74 17.41
C GLY A 270 43.93 -8.47 17.67
N ASP A 271 45.26 -8.51 17.62
CA ASP A 271 46.11 -7.37 18.05
C ASP A 271 46.45 -6.32 16.96
N PHE A 272 45.88 -6.47 15.76
CA PHE A 272 46.13 -5.69 14.55
C PHE A 272 47.51 -5.90 13.88
N TRP A 273 48.34 -6.87 14.31
CA TRP A 273 49.64 -7.22 13.70
C TRP A 273 49.73 -8.65 13.16
N SER A 274 49.37 -8.86 11.89
CA SER A 274 49.66 -10.13 11.18
C SER A 274 51.15 -10.55 11.17
N VAL A 275 51.43 -11.84 10.96
CA VAL A 275 52.76 -12.39 10.55
C VAL A 275 53.46 -11.53 9.47
N CYS A 276 52.67 -10.92 8.58
CA CYS A 276 53.16 -10.10 7.47
C CYS A 276 53.50 -8.66 7.86
N ALA A 277 52.98 -8.16 8.98
CA ALA A 277 53.26 -6.84 9.54
C ALA A 277 54.53 -6.81 10.40
N GLY A 278 54.86 -7.91 11.08
CA GLY A 278 56.10 -8.06 11.85
C GLY A 278 55.98 -8.77 13.19
N ASP A 279 54.78 -9.22 13.54
CA ASP A 279 54.50 -10.17 14.62
C ASP A 279 55.43 -11.42 14.61
N CYS A 280 55.46 -12.09 15.76
CA CYS A 280 56.28 -13.27 16.00
C CYS A 280 55.53 -14.50 16.60
N ASP A 281 54.24 -14.42 16.94
CA ASP A 281 53.39 -15.53 17.42
C ASP A 281 51.84 -15.34 17.21
N ASP A 282 51.40 -14.94 15.99
CA ASP A 282 50.04 -14.82 15.32
C ASP A 282 48.88 -15.79 15.71
N ASP A 283 49.03 -16.56 16.79
CA ASP A 283 48.00 -17.36 17.48
C ASP A 283 47.76 -16.79 18.93
N ASN A 284 48.20 -15.56 19.27
CA ASN A 284 48.20 -14.99 20.63
C ASN A 284 48.34 -13.43 20.70
N PRO A 285 47.26 -12.65 20.99
CA PRO A 285 47.16 -11.20 20.75
C PRO A 285 47.84 -10.31 21.81
N SER A 286 48.80 -10.89 22.53
CA SER A 286 49.66 -10.17 23.49
C SER A 286 51.12 -10.16 23.01
N VAL A 287 51.40 -10.59 21.77
CA VAL A 287 52.76 -10.85 21.25
C VAL A 287 52.99 -10.13 19.92
N TYR A 288 52.99 -8.79 19.94
CA TYR A 288 53.12 -7.94 18.76
C TYR A 288 54.25 -6.90 18.86
N PRO A 289 54.71 -6.33 17.71
CA PRO A 289 55.79 -5.34 17.67
C PRO A 289 55.55 -4.07 18.51
N GLY A 290 56.05 -4.08 19.74
CA GLY A 290 55.90 -2.99 20.71
C GLY A 290 54.85 -3.21 21.81
N ALA A 291 54.36 -4.44 22.00
CA ALA A 291 53.52 -4.84 23.13
C ALA A 291 54.16 -4.54 24.50
N SER A 292 53.34 -4.61 25.55
CA SER A 292 53.85 -4.74 26.92
C SER A 292 54.45 -6.13 27.12
N GLU A 293 55.68 -6.18 27.63
CA GLU A 293 56.33 -7.45 28.01
C GLU A 293 55.67 -8.02 29.27
N PHE A 294 55.62 -9.35 29.38
CA PHE A 294 55.22 -10.05 30.60
C PHE A 294 56.37 -10.94 31.12
N ILE A 295 56.34 -11.36 32.40
CA ILE A 295 57.38 -12.24 32.97
C ILE A 295 57.11 -13.72 32.59
N ASN A 296 57.10 -14.03 31.29
CA ASN A 296 56.63 -15.31 30.75
C ASN A 296 57.72 -16.14 30.01
N ASN A 297 58.92 -15.57 29.82
CA ASN A 297 60.08 -16.07 29.07
C ASN A 297 59.92 -16.11 27.53
N ARG A 298 59.14 -15.18 26.98
CA ARG A 298 58.98 -14.88 25.55
C ARG A 298 59.54 -13.48 25.23
N ASP A 299 59.45 -13.11 23.95
CA ASP A 299 59.84 -11.82 23.36
C ASP A 299 58.52 -11.16 22.93
N ASP A 300 57.68 -10.80 23.90
CA ASP A 300 56.27 -10.44 23.67
C ASP A 300 56.17 -9.20 22.77
N ASN A 301 57.09 -8.25 22.92
CA ASN A 301 57.11 -7.07 22.06
C ASN A 301 57.85 -7.28 20.71
N CYS A 302 58.25 -8.52 20.40
CA CYS A 302 58.98 -8.97 19.20
C CYS A 302 60.28 -8.18 18.87
N ASN A 303 60.96 -7.54 19.84
CA ASN A 303 62.17 -6.74 19.57
C ASN A 303 63.50 -7.52 19.54
N GLY A 304 63.51 -8.78 20.00
CA GLY A 304 64.70 -9.63 20.09
C GLY A 304 65.29 -9.72 21.50
N GLN A 305 64.49 -9.44 22.53
CA GLN A 305 64.85 -9.54 23.95
C GLN A 305 63.76 -10.35 24.70
N ILE A 306 63.78 -10.42 26.04
CA ILE A 306 62.92 -11.32 26.84
C ILE A 306 62.76 -10.77 28.27
N ASP A 307 61.52 -10.71 28.77
CA ASP A 307 61.10 -10.33 30.12
C ASP A 307 61.61 -8.92 30.57
N GLU A 308 61.72 -7.92 29.69
CA GLU A 308 62.24 -6.61 30.11
C GLU A 308 61.22 -5.67 30.77
N ASN A 309 61.70 -4.87 31.71
CA ASN A 309 60.99 -3.83 32.46
C ASN A 309 59.88 -4.30 33.44
N VAL A 310 59.19 -5.43 33.19
CA VAL A 310 58.00 -5.93 33.93
C VAL A 310 58.19 -6.35 35.40
N LEU A 311 59.32 -6.03 36.03
CA LEU A 311 59.69 -6.66 37.31
C LEU A 311 59.02 -6.02 38.56
N ASN A 312 57.74 -6.39 38.73
CA ASN A 312 56.88 -6.41 39.94
C ASN A 312 56.30 -5.07 40.46
N ASP A 313 54.96 -4.90 40.41
CA ASP A 313 54.05 -4.77 41.58
C ASP A 313 52.55 -4.89 41.20
N PHE A 314 51.96 -6.10 41.21
CA PHE A 314 50.51 -6.40 40.95
C PHE A 314 49.52 -5.79 41.97
N SER A 315 49.87 -4.70 42.65
CA SER A 315 49.02 -4.05 43.66
C SER A 315 49.07 -2.53 43.57
N ALA A 316 49.34 -2.04 42.37
CA ALA A 316 49.40 -0.65 42.00
C ALA A 316 48.57 -0.43 40.74
N ASP A 317 47.38 0.16 40.95
CA ASP A 317 46.72 1.16 40.09
C ASP A 317 47.78 2.00 39.35
N ASP A 318 48.21 1.53 38.16
CA ASP A 318 49.42 2.03 37.48
C ASP A 318 49.10 3.10 36.41
N ASP A 319 47.83 3.21 35.97
CA ASP A 319 47.33 4.31 35.14
C ASP A 319 46.58 5.43 35.90
N GLY A 320 45.90 5.12 37.02
CA GLY A 320 45.20 6.08 37.87
C GLY A 320 43.67 6.11 37.79
N ASP A 321 42.99 5.11 37.20
CA ASP A 321 41.53 5.04 37.11
C ASP A 321 40.85 4.76 38.48
N GLY A 322 41.41 3.82 39.26
CA GLY A 322 40.91 3.38 40.57
C GLY A 322 40.66 1.87 40.75
N PHE A 323 40.95 1.03 39.76
CA PHE A 323 41.04 -0.43 39.84
C PHE A 323 42.51 -0.90 39.81
N SER A 324 42.75 -2.18 39.56
CA SER A 324 44.07 -2.81 39.30
C SER A 324 43.91 -4.30 38.98
N ASP A 325 44.97 -4.96 38.50
CA ASP A 325 45.08 -6.42 38.21
C ASP A 325 44.41 -7.30 39.30
N ASP A 326 44.64 -6.98 40.58
CA ASP A 326 44.17 -7.76 41.75
C ASP A 326 42.73 -7.41 42.17
N GLU A 327 42.16 -6.32 41.63
CA GLU A 327 40.78 -5.83 41.89
C GLU A 327 39.79 -6.09 40.73
N GLY A 328 40.28 -6.56 39.58
CA GLY A 328 39.46 -7.05 38.45
C GLY A 328 39.72 -6.36 37.11
N ASP A 329 40.70 -5.46 37.07
CA ASP A 329 41.16 -4.83 35.83
C ASP A 329 41.70 -5.87 34.84
N CYS A 330 41.42 -5.66 33.56
CA CYS A 330 41.91 -6.48 32.45
C CYS A 330 43.04 -5.80 31.65
N ASN A 331 43.33 -4.51 31.92
CA ASN A 331 44.47 -3.75 31.39
C ASN A 331 44.83 -2.52 32.28
N ASP A 332 45.52 -2.76 33.41
CA ASP A 332 46.05 -1.80 34.44
C ASP A 332 47.08 -0.76 33.90
N PHE A 333 47.02 -0.46 32.60
CA PHE A 333 47.81 0.53 31.87
C PHE A 333 46.97 1.43 30.93
N ASP A 334 45.67 1.18 30.76
CA ASP A 334 44.75 2.04 29.98
C ASP A 334 43.40 2.24 30.68
N ALA A 335 43.28 3.38 31.38
CA ALA A 335 42.13 3.88 32.14
C ALA A 335 40.80 4.09 31.36
N SER A 336 40.66 3.43 30.21
CA SER A 336 39.43 3.26 29.43
C SER A 336 38.83 1.85 29.61
N ILE A 337 39.68 0.86 29.93
CA ILE A 337 39.37 -0.56 30.04
C ILE A 337 39.38 -0.93 31.52
N HIS A 338 38.21 -1.12 32.13
CA HIS A 338 38.08 -1.38 33.56
C HIS A 338 36.70 -1.99 33.92
N PRO A 339 36.56 -2.70 35.05
CA PRO A 339 35.27 -3.22 35.52
C PRO A 339 34.13 -2.20 35.49
N ASN A 340 33.04 -2.47 34.76
CA ASN A 340 31.89 -1.55 34.59
C ASN A 340 32.26 -0.26 33.80
N ALA A 341 33.02 -0.39 32.71
CA ALA A 341 33.24 0.69 31.75
C ALA A 341 31.98 0.97 30.91
N THR A 342 32.15 1.33 29.65
CA THR A 342 31.08 1.40 28.67
C THR A 342 31.69 1.05 27.33
N GLU A 343 31.32 -0.11 26.81
CA GLU A 343 31.81 -0.65 25.55
C GLU A 343 31.80 0.39 24.42
N ILE A 344 32.89 0.40 23.66
CA ILE A 344 33.04 1.20 22.44
C ILE A 344 33.34 0.20 21.34
N PRO A 345 32.62 0.18 20.19
CA PRO A 345 32.81 -0.84 19.16
C PRO A 345 34.24 -0.80 18.57
N ASN A 346 35.11 -1.65 19.13
CA ASN A 346 36.56 -1.62 19.03
C ASN A 346 37.20 -3.03 19.11
N MET A 347 36.43 -4.07 19.47
CA MET A 347 36.82 -5.49 19.67
C MET A 347 37.72 -5.77 20.90
N ILE A 348 37.59 -4.95 21.95
CA ILE A 348 38.18 -5.11 23.28
C ILE A 348 37.03 -5.32 24.28
N ASP A 349 37.33 -5.97 25.41
CA ASP A 349 36.47 -6.10 26.58
C ASP A 349 36.72 -4.84 27.43
N ASP A 350 36.11 -3.70 27.08
CA ASP A 350 36.34 -2.43 27.79
C ASP A 350 35.81 -2.54 29.24
N ASP A 351 34.73 -3.28 29.46
CA ASP A 351 34.02 -3.49 30.73
C ASP A 351 34.61 -4.60 31.64
N CYS A 352 35.49 -5.46 31.11
CA CYS A 352 36.09 -6.64 31.74
C CYS A 352 35.10 -7.77 32.15
N ASP A 353 33.96 -7.91 31.45
CA ASP A 353 32.92 -8.94 31.65
C ASP A 353 33.25 -10.28 30.95
N ASN A 354 34.14 -10.28 29.94
CA ASN A 354 34.47 -11.38 29.01
C ASN A 354 33.50 -11.51 27.80
N ILE A 355 32.75 -10.46 27.47
CA ILE A 355 32.10 -10.23 26.19
C ILE A 355 32.82 -9.06 25.49
N PHE A 356 32.69 -8.91 24.17
CA PHE A 356 33.30 -7.83 23.40
C PHE A 356 32.20 -7.03 22.70
N ASP A 357 32.24 -5.69 22.79
CA ASP A 357 31.34 -4.77 22.08
C ASP A 357 29.83 -4.87 22.45
N ASN A 358 29.43 -5.50 23.56
CA ASN A 358 28.00 -5.57 23.99
C ASN A 358 27.43 -4.21 24.44
N ASP A 359 26.11 -4.07 24.51
CA ASP A 359 25.44 -2.77 24.66
C ASP A 359 25.86 -1.75 23.55
N THR A 360 26.32 -2.25 22.38
CA THR A 360 26.66 -1.42 21.20
C THR A 360 26.00 -1.92 19.92
N ILE A 361 25.74 -0.97 19.00
CA ILE A 361 25.06 -1.14 17.70
C ILE A 361 25.71 -2.10 16.69
N PHE A 362 26.67 -2.93 17.10
CA PHE A 362 27.36 -3.91 16.25
C PHE A 362 27.29 -5.34 16.84
N PHE A 363 26.78 -5.49 18.06
CA PHE A 363 26.60 -6.77 18.73
C PHE A 363 25.14 -7.26 18.59
N ASP A 364 24.88 -8.47 19.06
CA ASP A 364 23.61 -9.23 19.03
C ASP A 364 23.29 -9.56 20.50
N ASP A 365 22.75 -8.58 21.23
CA ASP A 365 22.75 -8.55 22.71
C ASP A 365 21.84 -9.65 23.32
N ASP A 366 20.78 -10.05 22.61
CA ASP A 366 19.89 -11.13 23.04
C ASP A 366 20.17 -12.50 22.38
N GLY A 367 20.85 -12.55 21.23
CA GLY A 367 21.31 -13.76 20.56
C GLY A 367 20.34 -14.38 19.54
N ASP A 368 19.41 -13.62 18.99
CA ASP A 368 18.52 -14.02 17.87
C ASP A 368 19.29 -14.12 16.52
N GLY A 369 20.27 -13.24 16.28
CA GLY A 369 21.04 -13.15 15.04
C GLY A 369 20.95 -11.84 14.25
N TYR A 370 20.28 -10.79 14.77
CA TYR A 370 20.35 -9.41 14.28
C TYR A 370 21.14 -8.49 15.23
N SER A 371 21.21 -7.20 14.86
CA SER A 371 21.79 -6.11 15.64
C SER A 371 21.01 -4.83 15.30
N GLU A 372 21.03 -3.79 16.13
CA GLU A 372 20.42 -2.46 15.82
C GLU A 372 20.89 -1.90 14.47
N ARG A 373 22.09 -2.29 14.02
CA ARG A 373 22.65 -1.92 12.70
C ARG A 373 22.23 -2.85 11.57
N ASP A 374 21.98 -4.12 11.87
CA ASP A 374 21.39 -5.12 10.96
C ASP A 374 19.86 -5.12 10.99
N GLY A 375 19.26 -4.06 11.57
CA GLY A 375 17.85 -3.71 11.44
C GLY A 375 17.00 -3.90 12.69
N ASP A 376 17.60 -4.31 13.82
CA ASP A 376 16.83 -4.53 15.04
C ASP A 376 16.28 -3.23 15.66
N CYS A 377 15.16 -3.38 16.37
CA CYS A 377 14.39 -2.31 16.98
C CYS A 377 14.22 -2.47 18.51
N ASP A 378 14.55 -3.62 19.09
CA ASP A 378 14.71 -3.87 20.54
C ASP A 378 15.68 -5.06 20.79
N ASP A 379 16.98 -4.86 20.51
CA ASP A 379 18.13 -5.79 20.67
C ASP A 379 18.25 -6.48 22.05
N SER A 380 17.39 -6.11 23.00
CA SER A 380 17.29 -6.69 24.33
C SER A 380 16.26 -7.83 24.44
N ASN A 381 15.64 -8.24 23.32
CA ASN A 381 14.38 -8.97 23.28
C ASN A 381 14.15 -9.84 22.02
N SER A 382 14.83 -10.99 21.93
CA SER A 382 14.78 -12.06 20.88
C SER A 382 13.42 -12.59 20.37
N ASP A 383 12.29 -12.02 20.81
CA ASP A 383 10.96 -12.21 20.22
C ASP A 383 10.55 -11.00 19.31
N VAL A 384 11.41 -9.97 19.15
CA VAL A 384 11.22 -8.73 18.35
C VAL A 384 12.47 -8.55 17.46
N ALA A 385 12.35 -8.77 16.14
CA ALA A 385 13.48 -8.71 15.21
C ALA A 385 13.06 -8.77 13.72
N PRO A 386 13.89 -8.30 12.76
CA PRO A 386 13.60 -8.34 11.33
C PRO A 386 13.13 -9.71 10.79
N LEU A 387 11.92 -9.72 10.20
CA LEU A 387 11.23 -10.89 9.61
C LEU A 387 10.60 -11.88 10.62
N THR A 388 10.39 -11.43 11.85
CA THR A 388 9.50 -12.09 12.82
C THR A 388 8.03 -12.02 12.34
N THR A 389 7.06 -12.42 13.16
CA THR A 389 5.64 -12.39 12.81
C THR A 389 4.86 -11.77 13.95
N GLU A 390 4.22 -10.63 13.67
CA GLU A 390 3.41 -9.85 14.61
C GLU A 390 2.49 -10.70 15.50
N ILE A 391 2.38 -10.26 16.76
CA ILE A 391 1.40 -10.76 17.73
C ILE A 391 0.79 -9.63 18.56
N GLU A 392 -0.39 -9.12 18.19
CA GLU A 392 -1.28 -8.18 18.93
C GLU A 392 -0.81 -7.80 20.37
N ASN A 393 0.17 -6.89 20.47
CA ASN A 393 0.83 -6.50 21.71
C ASN A 393 1.25 -5.02 21.79
N GLN A 394 1.19 -4.25 20.70
CA GLN A 394 1.59 -2.84 20.57
C GLN A 394 3.11 -2.58 20.50
N ILE A 395 3.84 -3.51 19.89
CA ILE A 395 5.26 -3.42 19.47
C ILE A 395 5.31 -3.76 17.97
N ASP A 396 6.30 -3.23 17.26
CA ASP A 396 6.67 -3.63 15.90
C ASP A 396 7.52 -4.91 16.00
N ASP A 397 6.89 -6.09 16.14
CA ASP A 397 7.63 -7.33 16.44
C ASP A 397 8.58 -7.73 15.28
N ASN A 398 8.31 -7.28 14.06
CA ASN A 398 9.12 -7.59 12.88
C ASN A 398 10.00 -6.44 12.34
N CYS A 399 10.07 -5.32 13.07
CA CYS A 399 10.86 -4.12 12.79
C CYS A 399 10.65 -3.52 11.38
N ASN A 400 9.41 -3.49 10.88
CA ASN A 400 9.07 -2.92 9.55
C ASN A 400 8.52 -1.49 9.58
N GLY A 401 8.29 -0.92 10.77
CA GLY A 401 7.72 0.42 10.99
C GLY A 401 6.19 0.45 11.14
N SER A 402 5.53 -0.70 10.98
CA SER A 402 4.13 -0.93 11.34
C SER A 402 4.05 -1.48 12.78
N ILE A 403 2.85 -1.63 13.34
CA ILE A 403 2.65 -2.19 14.69
C ILE A 403 1.37 -3.02 14.65
N ASP A 404 1.42 -4.30 15.01
CA ASP A 404 0.28 -5.20 15.01
C ASP A 404 -0.42 -5.37 13.62
N GLU A 405 0.28 -5.28 12.47
CA GLU A 405 -0.41 -5.29 11.16
C GLU A 405 -1.14 -6.61 10.84
N GLY A 406 -2.30 -6.51 10.17
CA GLY A 406 -3.20 -7.65 9.97
C GLY A 406 -3.92 -8.15 11.23
N PHE A 407 -3.86 -7.41 12.34
CA PHE A 407 -4.76 -7.54 13.50
C PHE A 407 -5.75 -6.38 13.56
N SER A 408 -6.91 -6.62 14.21
CA SER A 408 -8.08 -5.72 14.20
C SER A 408 -7.91 -4.37 14.92
N SER A 409 -6.70 -4.04 15.38
CA SER A 409 -6.31 -2.77 15.98
C SER A 409 -5.41 -1.90 15.09
N TYR A 410 -5.00 -2.45 13.93
CA TYR A 410 -4.31 -1.73 12.87
C TYR A 410 -5.34 -1.14 11.87
N ASP A 411 -4.86 -0.26 10.99
CA ASP A 411 -5.63 0.47 9.96
C ASP A 411 -5.08 -0.04 8.60
N ASP A 412 -5.56 -1.21 8.15
CA ASP A 412 -4.92 -2.05 7.13
C ASP A 412 -4.89 -1.33 5.75
N ASP A 413 -5.94 -0.57 5.44
CA ASP A 413 -5.99 0.26 4.25
C ASP A 413 -5.47 1.69 4.45
N GLY A 414 -5.52 2.23 5.67
CA GLY A 414 -4.90 3.49 6.08
C GLY A 414 -5.73 4.76 5.85
N ASP A 415 -7.03 4.78 6.11
CA ASP A 415 -7.86 6.01 6.09
C ASP A 415 -8.09 6.67 7.46
N GLY A 416 -7.75 5.98 8.54
CA GLY A 416 -7.78 6.49 9.91
C GLY A 416 -8.72 5.79 10.87
N TYR A 417 -9.23 4.61 10.51
CA TYR A 417 -10.07 3.75 11.36
C TYR A 417 -9.52 2.31 11.37
N SER A 418 -9.96 1.53 12.35
CA SER A 418 -9.68 0.11 12.51
C SER A 418 -10.98 -0.63 12.80
N GLU A 419 -11.02 -1.95 12.60
CA GLU A 419 -12.15 -2.80 12.98
C GLU A 419 -12.59 -2.60 14.46
N ASP A 420 -11.64 -2.34 15.39
CA ASP A 420 -11.94 -2.07 16.81
C ASP A 420 -12.41 -0.62 17.07
N ASP A 421 -12.01 0.36 16.25
CA ASP A 421 -12.58 1.72 16.24
C ASP A 421 -13.97 1.78 15.57
N GLY A 422 -14.31 0.76 14.77
CA GLY A 422 -15.65 0.50 14.26
C GLY A 422 -15.75 0.31 12.75
N ASP A 423 -14.65 0.03 12.07
CA ASP A 423 -14.67 -0.25 10.64
C ASP A 423 -15.49 -1.49 10.28
N CYS A 424 -15.98 -1.54 9.03
CA CYS A 424 -16.79 -2.62 8.51
C CYS A 424 -16.23 -3.30 7.23
N ASP A 425 -15.16 -2.77 6.61
CA ASP A 425 -14.35 -3.45 5.57
C ASP A 425 -12.93 -2.81 5.45
N ASP A 426 -12.10 -2.95 6.50
CA ASP A 426 -10.73 -2.40 6.75
C ASP A 426 -9.68 -2.57 5.62
N MET A 427 -10.08 -3.17 4.50
CA MET A 427 -9.28 -3.32 3.28
C MET A 427 -9.70 -2.33 2.17
N SER A 428 -10.43 -1.27 2.50
CA SER A 428 -11.11 -0.38 1.56
C SER A 428 -11.40 1.04 2.10
N LEU A 429 -10.45 1.97 1.84
CA LEU A 429 -10.36 3.47 1.90
C LEU A 429 -11.61 4.34 1.60
N TRP A 430 -12.78 3.75 1.56
CA TRP A 430 -14.08 4.27 1.14
C TRP A 430 -15.25 3.71 1.97
N ILE A 431 -14.97 2.78 2.88
CA ILE A 431 -15.92 2.14 3.81
C ILE A 431 -15.31 2.37 5.18
N TYR A 432 -15.86 3.32 5.95
CA TYR A 432 -15.35 3.68 7.27
C TYR A 432 -16.35 4.53 8.06
N PRO A 433 -16.28 4.55 9.42
CA PRO A 433 -17.16 5.37 10.25
C PRO A 433 -17.24 6.84 9.80
N THR A 434 -18.44 7.28 9.39
CA THR A 434 -18.72 8.63 8.84
C THR A 434 -18.10 8.94 7.47
N ALA A 435 -17.85 7.92 6.64
CA ALA A 435 -17.63 8.09 5.21
C ALA A 435 -18.82 8.80 4.52
N THR A 436 -18.70 8.98 3.20
CA THR A 436 -19.83 9.43 2.38
C THR A 436 -20.33 8.28 1.53
N GLU A 437 -21.60 7.91 1.71
CA GLU A 437 -22.33 6.99 0.84
C GLU A 437 -22.13 7.28 -0.65
N ASP A 438 -21.67 6.27 -1.37
CA ASP A 438 -21.75 6.17 -2.82
C ASP A 438 -22.86 5.17 -3.19
N CYS A 439 -23.57 5.41 -4.30
CA CYS A 439 -24.67 4.53 -4.74
C CYS A 439 -24.14 3.20 -5.34
N ASP A 440 -23.46 2.35 -4.56
CA ASP A 440 -22.88 1.09 -5.03
C ASP A 440 -23.42 -0.19 -4.34
N ASN A 441 -24.43 -0.06 -3.47
CA ASN A 441 -25.07 -1.13 -2.66
C ASN A 441 -24.21 -1.64 -1.50
N THR A 442 -23.28 -0.80 -1.03
CA THR A 442 -22.46 -1.01 0.18
C THR A 442 -22.95 -0.08 1.29
N ASP A 443 -22.69 -0.46 2.54
CA ASP A 443 -22.78 0.41 3.72
C ASP A 443 -21.39 1.07 3.82
N ASN A 444 -21.23 2.32 3.35
CA ASN A 444 -19.94 2.99 3.36
C ASN A 444 -19.67 3.69 4.69
N ASP A 445 -20.67 4.26 5.36
CA ASP A 445 -20.46 5.02 6.60
C ASP A 445 -20.56 4.17 7.90
N CYS A 446 -20.86 2.87 7.75
CA CYS A 446 -20.98 1.83 8.76
C CYS A 446 -22.11 2.02 9.79
N ASP A 447 -23.17 2.82 9.52
CA ASP A 447 -24.34 2.95 10.43
C ASP A 447 -25.31 1.76 10.42
N GLY A 448 -25.23 0.89 9.40
CA GLY A 448 -26.11 -0.28 9.22
C GLY A 448 -27.29 -0.05 8.27
N LEU A 449 -27.31 1.06 7.55
CA LEU A 449 -28.13 1.30 6.35
C LEU A 449 -27.30 0.95 5.08
N VAL A 450 -27.75 1.37 3.88
CA VAL A 450 -27.13 1.08 2.57
C VAL A 450 -27.68 2.08 1.53
N ASP A 451 -26.80 2.73 0.77
CA ASP A 451 -27.10 3.72 -0.26
C ASP A 451 -27.92 4.94 0.25
N GLU A 452 -27.97 5.26 1.55
CA GLU A 452 -28.76 6.38 2.08
C GLU A 452 -28.07 7.74 1.89
N GLY A 453 -28.63 8.81 2.46
CA GLY A 453 -28.13 10.17 2.24
C GLY A 453 -28.31 11.05 3.46
N PRO A 454 -27.59 12.18 3.54
CA PRO A 454 -27.33 12.94 4.77
C PRO A 454 -28.55 13.62 5.45
N GLU A 455 -29.79 13.31 5.05
CA GLU A 455 -31.04 13.77 5.68
C GLU A 455 -32.16 12.68 5.73
N ASP A 456 -31.85 11.39 5.91
CA ASP A 456 -32.86 10.30 6.06
C ASP A 456 -33.87 10.19 4.89
N GLN A 457 -33.53 10.64 3.68
CA GLN A 457 -34.51 10.77 2.60
C GLN A 457 -34.84 9.43 1.93
N GLU A 458 -36.11 9.26 1.53
CA GLU A 458 -36.77 7.98 1.09
C GLU A 458 -36.14 7.31 -0.16
N LEU A 459 -35.04 7.84 -0.70
CA LEU A 459 -34.33 7.37 -1.91
C LEU A 459 -32.78 7.50 -1.86
N GLY A 460 -32.19 8.02 -0.78
CA GLY A 460 -30.74 7.90 -0.48
C GLY A 460 -29.73 8.60 -1.41
N ALA A 461 -28.44 8.22 -1.34
CA ALA A 461 -27.32 8.65 -2.21
C ALA A 461 -27.57 8.27 -3.67
N CYS A 462 -28.33 7.21 -3.92
CA CYS A 462 -28.88 6.90 -5.24
C CYS A 462 -29.85 7.98 -5.78
N THR A 463 -30.27 8.95 -4.95
CA THR A 463 -30.83 10.22 -5.41
C THR A 463 -29.95 11.42 -5.10
N TYR A 464 -29.27 11.89 -6.13
CA TYR A 464 -28.69 13.23 -6.16
C TYR A 464 -29.81 14.28 -5.98
N GLU A 465 -29.81 14.99 -4.85
CA GLU A 465 -30.85 15.96 -4.52
C GLU A 465 -31.07 17.02 -5.60
N VAL A 466 -32.32 17.47 -5.70
CA VAL A 466 -32.72 18.63 -6.49
C VAL A 466 -33.06 19.77 -5.53
N ASP A 467 -32.18 20.76 -5.42
CA ASP A 467 -32.40 21.99 -4.65
C ASP A 467 -33.44 22.89 -5.36
N ASN A 468 -34.69 22.40 -5.43
CA ASN A 468 -35.74 22.94 -6.27
C ASN A 468 -36.36 24.18 -5.64
N ALA A 469 -35.70 25.31 -5.86
CA ALA A 469 -36.11 26.64 -5.47
C ALA A 469 -37.35 27.19 -6.23
N GLN A 470 -38.41 26.37 -6.38
CA GLN A 470 -39.85 26.68 -6.46
C GLN A 470 -40.63 25.58 -7.21
N SER A 471 -41.30 24.69 -6.48
CA SER A 471 -42.75 24.55 -6.65
C SER A 471 -43.42 23.83 -5.46
N ASN A 472 -44.41 24.47 -4.86
CA ASN A 472 -45.18 23.92 -3.74
C ASN A 472 -46.63 23.66 -4.17
N GLU A 473 -46.83 22.68 -5.06
CA GLU A 473 -48.17 22.22 -5.44
C GLU A 473 -48.17 20.73 -5.85
N ARG A 474 -48.95 19.90 -5.15
CA ARG A 474 -49.09 18.46 -5.44
C ARG A 474 -50.18 18.25 -6.50
N GLU A 475 -49.80 18.07 -7.77
CA GLU A 475 -50.77 17.69 -8.81
C GLU A 475 -51.03 16.16 -8.79
N ILE A 476 -52.16 15.75 -8.23
CA ILE A 476 -52.60 14.35 -8.24
C ILE A 476 -53.27 14.05 -9.59
N ILE A 477 -52.49 13.49 -10.53
CA ILE A 477 -52.98 13.09 -11.85
C ILE A 477 -53.88 11.84 -11.73
N THR A 478 -55.19 12.03 -11.63
CA THR A 478 -56.17 10.93 -11.72
C THR A 478 -56.57 10.64 -13.16
N THR A 479 -55.83 9.77 -13.86
CA THR A 479 -56.29 9.23 -15.15
C THR A 479 -57.28 8.08 -14.93
N ASP A 480 -58.57 8.33 -15.16
CA ASP A 480 -59.44 7.26 -15.65
C ASP A 480 -60.66 7.80 -16.41
N GLY A 481 -61.04 7.15 -17.51
CA GLY A 481 -62.10 7.70 -18.36
C GLY A 481 -62.35 7.06 -19.72
N CYS A 482 -62.87 5.82 -19.76
CA CYS A 482 -64.12 5.60 -20.51
C CYS A 482 -64.88 4.34 -20.11
N SER A 483 -66.16 4.29 -20.49
CA SER A 483 -67.12 3.30 -20.03
C SER A 483 -67.14 2.02 -20.86
N THR A 484 -67.30 0.89 -20.17
CA THR A 484 -68.08 -0.24 -20.68
C THR A 484 -69.18 -0.58 -19.67
N ALA A 485 -70.24 -1.25 -20.12
CA ALA A 485 -71.43 -1.56 -19.32
C ALA A 485 -71.74 -3.06 -19.35
N ASP A 486 -72.47 -3.51 -18.32
CA ASP A 486 -72.84 -4.90 -18.01
C ASP A 486 -71.66 -5.85 -17.63
N THR A 487 -71.79 -6.77 -16.67
CA THR A 487 -72.97 -7.17 -15.87
C THR A 487 -72.59 -7.57 -14.43
N LYS A 488 -73.55 -7.39 -13.50
CA LYS A 488 -73.77 -8.19 -12.27
C LYS A 488 -72.60 -8.37 -11.28
N ASN A 489 -72.75 -7.76 -10.11
CA ASN A 489 -73.39 -8.52 -9.02
C ASN A 489 -74.13 -7.60 -8.04
N THR A 490 -74.98 -8.17 -7.17
CA THR A 490 -75.94 -7.42 -6.34
C THR A 490 -75.98 -7.95 -4.89
N TRP A 491 -76.64 -7.19 -4.01
CA TRP A 491 -76.99 -7.49 -2.59
C TRP A 491 -75.90 -7.25 -1.52
N TRP A 492 -76.22 -6.74 -0.31
CA TRP A 492 -77.21 -5.72 0.10
C TRP A 492 -77.01 -5.32 1.57
N PHE A 493 -77.07 -4.01 1.86
CA PHE A 493 -77.52 -3.31 3.11
C PHE A 493 -77.10 -3.76 4.53
N ALA A 494 -77.12 -2.77 5.44
CA ALA A 494 -76.88 -2.90 6.89
C ALA A 494 -78.09 -2.38 7.72
N TRP A 495 -77.96 -2.38 9.06
CA TRP A 495 -78.97 -2.02 10.09
C TRP A 495 -80.07 -3.10 10.28
N VAL A 496 -80.62 -3.41 11.47
CA VAL A 496 -81.03 -2.59 12.64
C VAL A 496 -80.83 -3.32 14.00
N PHE A 497 -80.85 -2.55 15.09
CA PHE A 497 -80.82 -2.86 16.54
C PHE A 497 -81.66 -4.02 17.15
N LEU A 498 -81.27 -4.40 18.39
CA LEU A 498 -82.07 -4.43 19.66
C LEU A 498 -82.20 -5.77 20.48
N ILE A 499 -81.23 -5.99 21.40
CA ILE A 499 -81.42 -6.34 22.84
C ILE A 499 -81.82 -7.80 23.30
N LEU A 500 -81.22 -8.22 24.44
CA LEU A 500 -81.49 -9.40 25.32
C LEU A 500 -81.29 -10.82 24.71
N SER A 501 -80.68 -11.83 25.37
CA SER A 501 -80.12 -11.94 26.73
C SER A 501 -79.26 -13.21 26.95
N SER A 502 -78.47 -13.23 28.03
CA SER A 502 -77.89 -14.41 28.72
C SER A 502 -76.79 -15.26 28.03
N ARG A 503 -75.57 -15.21 28.60
CA ARG A 503 -74.53 -16.26 28.45
C ARG A 503 -74.83 -17.46 29.37
N ARG A 504 -74.80 -18.69 28.85
CA ARG A 504 -74.63 -20.00 29.55
C ARG A 504 -74.65 -21.12 28.48
N LYS A 505 -73.78 -22.14 28.45
CA LYS A 505 -72.76 -22.66 29.39
C LYS A 505 -71.51 -23.20 28.63
N LEU A 506 -70.42 -23.36 29.39
CA LEU A 506 -69.44 -24.48 29.44
C LEU A 506 -69.40 -25.45 28.23
N ALA A 507 -68.28 -25.71 27.54
CA ALA A 507 -66.91 -26.07 27.97
C ALA A 507 -66.74 -27.52 28.52
N SER A 508 -66.14 -28.40 27.70
CA SER A 508 -65.31 -29.56 28.09
C SER A 508 -64.48 -29.98 26.85
N TYR A 509 -63.14 -30.03 26.80
CA TYR A 509 -62.10 -30.76 27.56
C TYR A 509 -61.84 -32.22 27.09
N ALA A 510 -60.78 -32.39 26.28
CA ALA A 510 -59.93 -33.60 26.04
C ALA A 510 -59.02 -33.25 24.84
N ARG A 511 -57.69 -33.06 24.90
CA ARG A 511 -56.57 -33.54 25.75
C ARG A 511 -56.00 -34.90 25.33
N LEU A 512 -54.66 -34.93 25.24
CA LEU A 512 -53.74 -36.00 24.86
C LEU A 512 -53.58 -36.17 23.34
N ARG A 513 -52.35 -36.33 22.82
CA ARG A 513 -51.06 -36.52 23.52
C ARG A 513 -49.96 -35.66 22.94
#